data_AF-A0A7R9X0N3-F1
#
_entry.id   AF-A0A7R9X0N3-F1
#
_cell.length_a   1.000
_cell.length_b   1.000
_cell.length_c   1.000
_cell.angle_alpha   90.00
_cell.angle_beta   90.00
_cell.angle_gamma   90.00
#
_symmetry.space_group_name_H-M   'P 1'
#
loop_
_entity.id
_entity.type
_entity.pdbx_description
1 polymer ?
#
loop_
_entity_poly.entity_id
_entity_poly.type
_entity_poly.pdbx_seq_one_letter_code
_entity_poly.pdbx_strand_id
1 'polypeptide(L)'
;GTKKDVVAPIVVSDYNSSMGGVDKADMLRSLYDRNRKSKKWWHRLFFAMLEIAYVNAYVIYKEIHGEISLLEFRRNLAMGLIALGNKQIKGRGRPATITSPVQP
;
A
#
# COMPACT_ATOMS: atom_id res chain seq x y z
N GLY A 1 -37.46 0.05 28.63
CA GLY A 1 -37.08 1.44 28.30
C GLY A 1 -37.59 1.76 26.92
N THR A 2 -38.33 2.85 26.77
CA THR A 2 -38.94 3.26 25.49
C THR A 2 -37.94 4.11 24.70
N LYS A 3 -37.68 3.75 23.43
CA LYS A 3 -36.87 4.56 22.51
C LYS A 3 -37.79 5.54 21.78
N LYS A 4 -37.36 6.80 21.64
CA LYS A 4 -38.02 7.83 20.84
C LYS A 4 -37.05 8.26 19.75
N ASP A 5 -37.51 8.27 18.51
CA ASP A 5 -36.77 8.83 17.40
C ASP A 5 -36.79 10.36 17.48
N VAL A 6 -35.61 10.96 17.38
CA VAL A 6 -35.40 12.41 17.40
C VAL A 6 -34.73 12.78 16.10
N VAL A 7 -35.29 13.77 15.39
CA VAL A 7 -34.70 14.29 14.16
C VAL A 7 -33.39 14.98 14.50
N ALA A 8 -32.28 14.47 13.95
CA ALA A 8 -30.97 15.07 14.14
C ALA A 8 -30.88 16.43 13.41
N PRO A 9 -30.25 17.45 14.00
CA PRO A 9 -29.97 18.70 13.30
C PRO A 9 -29.15 18.46 12.03
N ILE A 10 -29.38 19.28 11.00
CA ILE A 10 -28.69 19.17 9.69
C ILE A 10 -27.16 19.17 9.87
N VAL A 11 -26.64 20.04 10.73
CA VAL A 11 -25.19 20.12 11.05
C VAL A 11 -24.62 18.80 11.57
N VAL A 12 -25.40 18.02 12.33
CA VAL A 12 -24.97 16.71 12.85
C VAL A 12 -24.98 15.67 11.74
N SER A 13 -25.98 15.73 10.85
CA SER A 13 -26.05 14.86 9.67
C SER A 13 -24.88 15.11 8.72
N ASP A 14 -24.57 16.37 8.42
CA ASP A 14 -23.47 16.75 7.54
C ASP A 14 -22.11 16.31 8.11
N TYR A 15 -21.90 16.53 9.41
CA TYR A 15 -20.70 16.04 10.10
C TYR A 15 -20.57 14.51 9.99
N ASN A 16 -21.63 13.78 10.33
CA ASN A 16 -21.62 12.32 10.30
C ASN A 16 -21.46 11.75 8.88
N SER A 17 -21.92 12.47 7.86
CA SER A 17 -21.77 12.05 6.46
C SER A 17 -20.32 12.04 5.97
N SER A 18 -19.50 12.96 6.50
CA SER A 18 -18.08 13.11 6.15
C SER A 18 -17.14 12.45 7.17
N MET A 19 -17.68 12.04 8.31
CA MET A 19 -16.97 11.34 9.38
C MET A 19 -16.53 9.93 8.92
N GLY A 20 -15.46 9.40 9.52
CA GLY A 20 -15.07 8.00 9.35
C GLY A 20 -14.13 7.72 8.18
N GLY A 21 -13.72 8.74 7.41
CA GLY A 21 -12.67 8.59 6.39
C GLY A 21 -11.34 8.12 7.00
N VAL A 22 -10.95 8.71 8.13
CA VAL A 22 -9.74 8.32 8.88
C VAL A 22 -9.89 6.91 9.46
N ASP A 23 -11.00 6.60 10.11
CA ASP A 23 -11.27 5.28 10.69
C ASP A 23 -11.25 4.18 9.62
N LYS A 24 -11.77 4.48 8.43
CA LYS A 24 -11.74 3.57 7.29
C LYS A 24 -10.32 3.34 6.79
N ALA A 25 -9.51 4.40 6.68
CA ALA A 25 -8.10 4.26 6.29
C ALA A 25 -7.31 3.45 7.34
N ASP A 26 -7.55 3.70 8.63
CA ASP A 26 -6.92 2.97 9.73
C ASP A 26 -7.34 1.50 9.75
N MET A 27 -8.63 1.20 9.51
CA MET A 27 -9.14 -0.16 9.37
C MET A 27 -8.50 -0.90 8.19
N LEU A 28 -8.41 -0.26 7.02
CA LEU A 28 -7.76 -0.83 5.84
C LEU A 28 -6.28 -1.12 6.09
N ARG A 29 -5.61 -0.26 6.85
CA ARG A 29 -4.21 -0.44 7.25
C ARG A 29 -4.06 -1.58 8.28
N SER A 30 -4.96 -1.68 9.24
CA SER A 30 -4.88 -2.69 10.30
C SER A 30 -5.16 -4.11 9.82
N LEU A 31 -6.00 -4.28 8.79
CA LEU A 31 -6.42 -5.58 8.26
C LEU A 31 -5.25 -6.48 7.81
N TYR A 32 -4.17 -5.89 7.26
CA TYR A 32 -2.98 -6.62 6.83
C TYR A 32 -1.68 -5.94 7.27
N ASP A 33 -1.70 -5.35 8.46
CA ASP A 33 -0.58 -4.59 9.01
C ASP A 33 0.71 -5.41 9.02
N ARG A 34 1.77 -4.82 8.50
CA ARG A 34 3.12 -5.40 8.48
C ARG A 34 3.95 -4.78 9.59
N ASN A 35 3.65 -5.15 10.83
CA ASN A 35 4.50 -4.81 11.96
C ASN A 35 5.86 -5.50 11.84
N ARG A 36 6.84 -4.76 11.31
CA ARG A 36 8.23 -5.20 11.20
C ARG A 36 9.05 -4.60 12.35
N LYS A 37 9.52 -5.46 13.25
CA LYS A 37 10.46 -5.04 14.31
C LYS A 37 11.76 -4.59 13.65
N SER A 38 12.18 -3.36 13.94
CA SER A 38 13.46 -2.81 13.48
C SER A 38 14.11 -2.02 14.62
N LYS A 39 15.44 -2.11 14.73
CA LYS A 39 16.23 -1.31 15.69
C LYS A 39 16.34 0.16 15.27
N LYS A 40 16.13 0.46 13.98
CA LYS A 40 16.25 1.82 13.46
C LYS A 40 14.84 2.43 13.31
N TRP A 41 14.58 3.54 14.00
CA TRP A 41 13.25 4.18 14.07
C TRP A 41 12.68 4.60 12.70
N TRP A 42 13.53 5.11 11.79
CA TRP A 42 13.15 5.54 10.44
C TRP A 42 12.52 4.44 9.57
N HIS A 43 12.80 3.15 9.85
CA HIS A 43 12.10 2.06 9.13
C HIS A 43 10.60 2.09 9.40
N ARG A 44 10.17 2.47 10.61
CA ARG A 44 8.75 2.62 10.94
C ARG A 44 8.10 3.68 10.06
N LEU A 45 8.79 4.80 9.84
CA LEU A 45 8.32 5.87 8.96
C LEU A 45 8.24 5.40 7.50
N PHE A 46 9.28 4.75 7.00
CA PHE A 46 9.29 4.22 5.63
C PHE A 46 8.15 3.25 5.35
N PHE A 47 7.93 2.27 6.24
CA PHE A 47 6.83 1.32 6.07
C PHE A 47 5.46 2.00 6.24
N ALA A 48 5.32 2.99 7.13
CA ALA A 48 4.08 3.75 7.24
C ALA A 48 3.73 4.47 5.93
N MET A 49 4.70 5.13 5.29
CA MET A 49 4.48 5.78 3.99
C MET A 49 4.07 4.78 2.91
N LEU A 50 4.68 3.60 2.89
CA LEU A 50 4.35 2.55 1.92
C LEU A 50 2.92 2.01 2.12
N GLU A 51 2.51 1.81 3.37
CA GLU A 51 1.14 1.37 3.68
C GLU A 51 0.11 2.44 3.31
N ILE A 52 0.39 3.74 3.53
CA ILE A 52 -0.48 4.84 3.09
C ILE A 52 -0.61 4.86 1.56
N ALA A 53 0.51 4.77 0.84
CA ALA A 53 0.50 4.73 -0.62
C ALA A 53 -0.28 3.53 -1.16
N TYR A 54 -0.16 2.37 -0.50
CA TYR A 54 -0.91 1.17 -0.83
C TYR A 54 -2.43 1.33 -0.64
N VAL A 55 -2.87 1.87 0.51
CA VAL A 55 -4.30 2.13 0.77
C VAL A 55 -4.87 3.12 -0.24
N ASN A 56 -4.14 4.18 -0.56
CA ASN A 56 -4.56 5.16 -1.56
C ASN A 56 -4.68 4.53 -2.96
N ALA A 57 -3.70 3.71 -3.36
CA ALA A 57 -3.76 2.99 -4.62
C ALA A 57 -4.95 2.02 -4.69
N TYR A 58 -5.29 1.36 -3.57
CA TYR A 58 -6.46 0.50 -3.46
C TYR A 58 -7.77 1.28 -3.65
N VAL A 59 -7.91 2.44 -3.00
CA VAL A 59 -9.11 3.30 -3.13
C VAL A 59 -9.28 3.75 -4.58
N ILE A 60 -8.22 4.26 -5.21
CA ILE A 60 -8.24 4.69 -6.61
C ILE A 60 -8.57 3.52 -7.55
N TYR A 61 -7.96 2.35 -7.32
CA TYR A 61 -8.26 1.17 -8.13
C TYR A 61 -9.73 0.80 -8.06
N LYS A 62 -10.31 0.83 -6.85
CA LYS A 62 -11.71 0.52 -6.61
C LYS A 62 -12.67 1.51 -7.27
N GLU A 63 -12.31 2.80 -7.30
CA GLU A 63 -13.08 3.82 -8.00
C GLU A 63 -13.09 3.62 -9.53
N ILE A 64 -11.98 3.18 -10.10
CA ILE A 64 -11.83 3.05 -11.57
C ILE A 64 -12.33 1.68 -12.08
N HIS A 65 -11.99 0.60 -11.39
CA HIS A 65 -12.17 -0.78 -11.87
C HIS A 65 -13.26 -1.56 -11.12
N GLY A 66 -13.86 -0.96 -10.08
CA GLY A 66 -14.90 -1.59 -9.28
C GLY A 66 -14.38 -2.39 -8.09
N GLU A 67 -15.28 -3.19 -7.52
CA GLU A 67 -15.03 -3.91 -6.25
C GLU A 67 -13.98 -5.01 -6.39
N ILE A 68 -12.98 -4.98 -5.51
CA ILE A 68 -11.99 -6.05 -5.32
C ILE A 68 -11.66 -6.18 -3.84
N SER A 69 -11.41 -7.40 -3.37
CA SER A 69 -10.98 -7.59 -1.99
C SER A 69 -9.57 -7.02 -1.78
N LEU A 70 -9.33 -6.44 -0.60
CA LEU A 70 -8.03 -5.86 -0.25
C LEU A 70 -6.89 -6.89 -0.38
N LEU A 71 -7.15 -8.15 -0.02
CA LEU A 71 -6.19 -9.26 -0.15
C LEU A 71 -5.83 -9.55 -1.60
N GLU A 72 -6.83 -9.62 -2.47
CA GLU A 72 -6.64 -9.91 -3.88
C GLU A 72 -5.89 -8.77 -4.57
N PHE A 73 -6.25 -7.52 -4.27
CA PHE A 73 -5.49 -6.36 -4.71
C PHE A 73 -4.02 -6.42 -4.24
N ARG A 74 -3.78 -6.78 -2.98
CA ARG A 74 -2.42 -6.96 -2.43
C ARG A 74 -1.65 -8.05 -3.17
N ARG A 75 -2.29 -9.18 -3.47
CA ARG A 75 -1.68 -10.29 -4.21
C ARG A 75 -1.29 -9.85 -5.62
N ASN A 76 -2.20 -9.17 -6.33
CA ASN A 76 -1.95 -8.68 -7.69
C ASN A 76 -0.80 -7.66 -7.71
N LEU A 77 -0.79 -6.73 -6.75
CA LEU A 77 0.29 -5.76 -6.60
C LEU A 77 1.64 -6.45 -6.34
N ALA A 78 1.68 -7.43 -5.43
CA ALA A 78 2.90 -8.17 -5.13
C ALA A 78 3.43 -8.93 -6.35
N MET A 79 2.56 -9.64 -7.07
CA MET A 79 2.94 -10.37 -8.29
C MET A 79 3.45 -9.41 -9.38
N GLY A 80 2.79 -8.27 -9.58
CA GLY A 80 3.21 -7.26 -10.55
C GLY A 80 4.59 -6.68 -10.22
N LEU A 81 4.85 -6.35 -8.96
CA LEU A 81 6.15 -5.82 -8.51
C LEU A 81 7.28 -6.86 -8.62
N ILE A 82 7.01 -8.12 -8.30
CA ILE A 82 7.99 -9.22 -8.45
C ILE A 82 8.32 -9.42 -9.93
N ALA A 83 7.31 -9.47 -10.79
CA ALA A 83 7.51 -9.63 -12.24
C ALA A 83 8.30 -8.46 -12.83
N LEU A 84 8.07 -7.23 -12.36
CA LEU A 84 8.83 -6.05 -12.78
C LEU A 84 10.30 -6.12 -12.32
N GLY A 85 10.55 -6.55 -11.08
CA GLY A 85 11.91 -6.73 -10.56
C GLY A 85 12.69 -7.83 -11.29
N ASN A 86 11.99 -8.85 -11.80
CA ASN A 86 12.57 -9.94 -12.58
C ASN A 86 12.80 -9.60 -14.06
N LYS A 87 12.23 -8.50 -14.58
CA LYS A 87 12.63 -7.94 -15.86
C LYS A 87 14.07 -7.47 -15.73
N GLN A 88 15.00 -8.32 -16.17
CA GLN A 88 16.42 -8.04 -16.28
C GLN A 88 16.65 -6.59 -16.69
N ILE A 89 17.14 -5.76 -15.77
CA ILE A 89 17.92 -4.60 -16.15
C ILE A 89 19.11 -5.22 -16.87
N LYS A 90 19.13 -5.19 -18.22
CA LYS A 90 20.35 -5.54 -18.98
C LYS A 90 21.47 -4.73 -18.35
N GLY A 91 22.32 -5.40 -17.58
CA GLY A 91 23.24 -4.72 -16.68
C GLY A 91 24.12 -3.77 -17.49
N ARG A 92 24.09 -2.49 -17.15
CA ARG A 92 25.26 -1.61 -17.35
C ARG A 92 26.30 -2.02 -16.31
N GLY A 93 26.89 -3.19 -16.52
CA GLY A 93 28.09 -3.64 -15.82
C GLY A 93 29.33 -3.15 -16.55
N ARG A 94 30.42 -2.91 -15.81
CA ARG A 94 31.75 -2.67 -16.36
C ARG A 94 32.19 -3.90 -17.15
N PRO A 95 32.70 -3.77 -18.39
CA PRO A 95 33.19 -4.92 -19.15
C PRO A 95 34.27 -5.64 -18.34
N ALA A 96 34.16 -6.97 -18.23
CA ALA A 96 35.23 -7.78 -17.69
C ALA A 96 36.46 -7.62 -18.58
N THR A 97 37.59 -7.23 -17.99
CA THR A 97 38.88 -7.25 -18.68
C THR A 97 39.16 -8.70 -19.09
N ILE A 98 39.14 -8.95 -20.39
CA ILE A 98 39.59 -10.21 -20.97
C ILE A 98 41.10 -10.24 -20.73
N THR A 99 41.56 -11.00 -19.75
CA THR A 99 42.98 -11.32 -19.61
C THR A 99 43.37 -12.15 -20.83
N SER A 100 44.08 -11.54 -21.79
CA SER A 100 44.67 -12.25 -22.92
C SER A 100 45.69 -13.29 -22.41
N PRO A 101 45.74 -14.50 -22.99
CA PRO A 101 46.72 -15.48 -22.60
C PRO A 101 48.11 -15.00 -23.01
N VAL A 102 49.05 -15.03 -22.06
CA VAL A 102 50.48 -14.88 -22.33
C VAL A 102 50.88 -16.00 -23.30
N GLN A 103 51.38 -15.64 -24.47
CA GLN A 103 52.03 -16.57 -25.40
C GLN A 103 53.55 -16.56 -25.14
N PRO A 104 54.23 -17.71 -25.34
CA PRO A 104 55.64 -17.90 -24.98
C PRO A 104 56.62 -17.03 -25.78
#